data_AF-A0A534N6U8-F1
#
_entry.id   AF-A0A534N6U8-F1
#
_cell.length_a   1.000
_cell.length_b   1.000
_cell.length_c   1.000
_cell.angle_alpha   90.00
_cell.angle_beta   90.00
_cell.angle_gamma   90.00
#
_symmetry.space_group_name_H-M   'P 1'
#
loop_
_entity.id
_entity.type
_entity.pdbx_description
1 polymer ?
#
loop_
_entity_poly.entity_id
_entity_poly.type
_entity_poly.pdbx_seq_one_letter_code
_entity_poly.pdbx_strand_id
1 'polypeptide(L)'
;MTGSNPVKLVGSANGVAKVIVNDSSASAITAAGAAGMWTDLAGIWFRDFTVSGGGAAGGSDGGTPDAGPPDAGPPDAGPPDAGPPDAGPPDAGPPDAGPPTVIFSDNFNRTSGLGSNWRVVSGSWHTSATTPRAESDLDGSDQAVVQNLSCADCSVSAQVINFSAGVAELDLRQQSSNDRYDVALLANGTLQVRRHNGATVTVLGQAPSGIADLGWWATIGLSVTGSNPVKLVGSANGIAKVIVNDSSASAVTAAGTAGMWTDLAGIWFRDFTV
;
A
#
# COMPACT_ATOMS: atom_id res chain seq x y z
N MET A 1 -19.94 33.22 24.76
CA MET A 1 -20.91 34.17 24.16
C MET A 1 -22.20 34.10 24.94
N THR A 2 -22.77 35.24 25.36
CA THR A 2 -24.15 35.35 25.82
C THR A 2 -25.06 35.49 24.59
N GLY A 3 -25.66 34.38 24.16
CA GLY A 3 -26.67 34.39 23.10
C GLY A 3 -27.90 33.66 23.60
N SER A 4 -28.90 34.42 24.06
CA SER A 4 -30.24 33.91 24.38
C SER A 4 -30.97 33.49 23.11
N ASN A 5 -31.85 32.50 23.26
CA ASN A 5 -32.70 31.88 22.22
C ASN A 5 -33.26 32.90 21.21
N PRO A 6 -33.20 32.65 19.89
CA PRO A 6 -32.80 31.41 19.21
C PRO A 6 -31.28 31.19 19.04
N VAL A 7 -30.84 29.92 19.09
CA VAL A 7 -29.48 29.51 18.69
C VAL A 7 -29.41 29.43 17.17
N LYS A 8 -28.50 30.21 16.57
CA LYS A 8 -28.28 30.23 15.13
C LYS A 8 -27.17 29.27 14.74
N LEU A 9 -27.52 28.18 14.09
CA LEU A 9 -26.59 27.22 13.49
C LEU A 9 -26.35 27.62 12.04
N VAL A 10 -25.08 27.77 11.68
CA VAL A 10 -24.67 28.07 10.32
C VAL A 10 -23.74 26.96 9.85
N GLY A 11 -24.28 25.98 9.13
CA GLY A 11 -23.47 25.02 8.38
C GLY A 11 -22.99 25.69 7.10
N SER A 12 -21.69 25.89 6.98
CA SER A 12 -21.08 26.45 5.77
C SER A 12 -20.28 25.37 5.05
N ALA A 13 -20.30 25.43 3.73
CA ALA A 13 -19.37 24.70 2.89
C ALA A 13 -18.60 25.75 2.11
N ASN A 14 -17.28 25.71 2.17
CA ASN A 14 -16.39 26.67 1.50
C ASN A 14 -16.69 28.13 1.89
N GLY A 15 -16.93 28.38 3.17
CA GLY A 15 -17.13 29.74 3.70
C GLY A 15 -18.49 30.40 3.40
N VAL A 16 -19.36 29.78 2.59
CA VAL A 16 -20.74 30.27 2.35
C VAL A 16 -21.72 29.49 3.21
N ALA A 17 -22.59 30.19 3.94
CA ALA A 17 -23.66 29.57 4.70
C ALA A 17 -24.62 28.79 3.77
N LYS A 18 -24.81 27.50 4.03
CA LYS A 18 -25.70 26.61 3.26
C LYS A 18 -26.91 26.19 4.07
N VAL A 19 -26.70 25.99 5.37
CA VAL A 19 -27.75 25.62 6.30
C VAL A 19 -27.78 26.68 7.37
N ILE A 20 -28.91 27.38 7.48
CA ILE A 20 -29.14 28.36 8.53
C ILE A 20 -30.37 27.91 9.29
N VAL A 21 -30.15 27.43 10.50
CA VAL A 21 -31.23 26.96 11.37
C VAL A 21 -31.24 27.84 12.60
N ASN A 22 -32.42 28.36 12.92
CA ASN A 22 -32.67 29.03 14.19
C ASN A 22 -33.42 28.04 15.07
N ASP A 23 -32.71 27.39 15.98
CA ASP A 23 -33.32 26.51 16.96
C ASP A 23 -33.83 27.38 18.12
N SER A 24 -35.16 27.55 18.20
CA SER A 24 -35.86 28.26 19.26
C SER A 24 -36.50 27.32 20.29
N SER A 25 -36.23 26.02 20.19
CA SER A 25 -36.82 25.03 21.09
C SER A 25 -36.31 25.20 22.53
N ALA A 26 -37.04 24.63 23.50
CA ALA A 26 -36.57 24.56 24.89
C ALA A 26 -35.30 23.72 25.05
N SER A 27 -34.95 22.92 24.04
CA SER A 27 -33.78 22.04 24.00
C SER A 27 -32.57 22.66 23.30
N ALA A 28 -32.67 23.90 22.82
CA ALA A 28 -31.57 24.56 22.13
C ALA A 28 -30.31 24.63 23.02
N ILE A 29 -29.17 24.24 22.45
CA ILE A 29 -27.90 24.15 23.17
C ILE A 29 -27.28 25.55 23.28
N THR A 30 -27.31 26.14 24.47
CA THR A 30 -26.90 27.54 24.71
C THR A 30 -25.62 27.69 25.53
N ALA A 31 -25.16 26.62 26.17
CA ALA A 31 -23.85 26.59 26.84
C ALA A 31 -22.71 26.55 25.80
N ALA A 32 -21.53 27.05 26.18
CA ALA A 32 -20.35 27.01 25.32
C ALA A 32 -19.83 25.58 25.08
N GLY A 33 -19.22 25.34 23.92
CA GLY A 33 -18.66 24.04 23.50
C GLY A 33 -17.50 24.17 22.49
N ALA A 34 -17.11 23.06 21.85
CA ALA A 34 -15.97 22.95 20.92
C ALA A 34 -16.39 22.55 19.48
N ALA A 35 -15.53 22.80 18.47
CA ALA A 35 -15.75 22.47 17.04
C ALA A 35 -15.04 21.18 16.59
N GLY A 36 -15.51 20.52 15.51
CA GLY A 36 -14.94 19.26 14.98
C GLY A 36 -15.40 18.85 13.56
N MET A 37 -14.97 17.67 13.08
CA MET A 37 -15.21 17.07 11.73
C MET A 37 -15.79 15.64 11.82
N TRP A 38 -16.52 15.17 10.78
CA TRP A 38 -17.22 13.87 10.77
C TRP A 38 -17.39 13.27 9.34
N THR A 39 -17.32 11.94 9.17
CA THR A 39 -17.43 11.16 7.88
C THR A 39 -17.96 9.73 8.11
N ASP A 40 -18.55 9.10 7.07
CA ASP A 40 -19.02 7.69 7.02
C ASP A 40 -18.28 6.80 5.98
N LEU A 41 -17.29 7.34 5.28
CA LEU A 41 -16.40 6.65 4.32
C LEU A 41 -14.92 6.89 4.66
N ALA A 42 -14.04 6.04 4.12
CA ALA A 42 -12.59 6.21 4.25
C ALA A 42 -11.88 6.29 2.87
N GLY A 43 -10.60 6.67 2.88
CA GLY A 43 -9.98 7.41 1.76
C GLY A 43 -10.25 8.92 1.82
N ILE A 44 -10.81 9.41 2.94
CA ILE A 44 -11.17 10.82 3.11
C ILE A 44 -10.14 11.54 3.98
N TRP A 45 -9.36 12.38 3.31
CA TRP A 45 -8.25 13.14 3.89
C TRP A 45 -8.72 14.53 4.33
N PHE A 46 -8.57 14.86 5.62
CA PHE A 46 -8.79 16.22 6.12
C PHE A 46 -7.46 16.98 6.27
N ARG A 47 -7.42 18.22 5.75
CA ARG A 47 -6.30 19.17 5.88
C ARG A 47 -6.83 20.56 6.27
N ASP A 48 -5.96 21.39 6.86
CA ASP A 48 -6.19 22.82 7.14
C ASP A 48 -7.38 23.15 8.08
N PHE A 49 -7.54 22.37 9.16
CA PHE A 49 -8.58 22.61 10.18
C PHE A 49 -8.35 23.93 10.95
N THR A 50 -9.33 24.84 10.90
CA THR A 50 -9.25 26.16 11.54
C THR A 50 -10.51 26.46 12.37
N VAL A 51 -10.35 26.95 13.60
CA VAL A 51 -11.44 27.42 14.48
C VAL A 51 -11.26 28.90 14.77
N SER A 52 -12.23 29.73 14.41
CA SER A 52 -12.20 31.18 14.65
C SER A 52 -13.26 31.61 15.67
N GLY A 53 -12.83 32.41 16.65
CA GLY A 53 -13.70 33.00 17.68
C GLY A 53 -13.43 34.50 17.82
N GLY A 54 -14.43 35.28 18.21
CA GLY A 54 -14.32 36.74 18.38
C GLY A 54 -13.51 37.22 19.59
N GLY A 55 -12.58 36.40 20.12
CA GLY A 55 -11.76 36.69 21.29
C GLY A 55 -10.47 35.88 21.27
N ALA A 56 -9.38 36.46 21.81
CA ALA A 56 -8.02 35.98 21.63
C ALA A 56 -7.79 34.52 22.09
N ALA A 57 -7.45 33.66 21.13
CA ALA A 57 -6.82 32.37 21.37
C ALA A 57 -5.39 32.45 20.83
N GLY A 58 -4.40 32.36 21.73
CA GLY A 58 -2.98 32.34 21.38
C GLY A 58 -2.58 30.96 20.86
N GLY A 59 -1.89 30.94 19.73
CA GLY A 59 -1.28 29.75 19.15
C GLY A 59 -0.47 30.15 17.93
N SER A 60 0.83 30.38 18.14
CA SER A 60 1.82 30.60 17.09
C SER A 60 2.63 29.32 16.89
N ASP A 61 2.86 28.94 15.64
CA ASP A 61 3.91 28.02 15.19
C ASP A 61 4.52 28.60 13.89
N GLY A 62 5.77 28.45 13.53
CA GLY A 62 6.98 27.86 14.11
C GLY A 62 8.05 28.13 13.05
N GLY A 63 9.10 28.89 13.39
CA GLY A 63 10.05 29.45 12.41
C GLY A 63 10.94 28.43 11.70
N THR A 64 11.46 28.81 10.53
CA THR A 64 12.50 28.09 9.79
C THR A 64 13.91 28.45 10.31
N PRO A 65 14.80 27.48 10.56
CA PRO A 65 16.22 27.73 10.78
C PRO A 65 16.95 28.12 9.49
N ASP A 66 17.77 29.17 9.58
CA ASP A 66 18.77 29.56 8.58
C ASP A 66 20.08 28.83 8.89
N ALA A 67 20.60 28.06 7.93
CA ALA A 67 21.89 27.41 8.01
C ALA A 67 22.69 27.75 6.74
N GLY A 68 23.80 28.46 6.95
CA GLY A 68 24.73 28.87 5.90
C GLY A 68 25.45 27.70 5.20
N PRO A 69 26.29 28.01 4.19
CA PRO A 69 26.70 27.08 3.15
C PRO A 69 27.88 26.18 3.57
N PRO A 70 28.03 24.97 2.98
CA PRO A 70 29.31 24.28 2.94
C PRO A 70 30.02 24.45 1.59
N ASP A 71 31.30 24.85 1.66
CA ASP A 71 32.27 24.88 0.56
C ASP A 71 32.68 23.46 0.14
N ALA A 72 32.69 23.18 -1.17
CA ALA A 72 33.27 21.97 -1.74
C ALA A 72 34.45 22.34 -2.66
N GLY A 73 35.68 22.01 -2.23
CA GLY A 73 36.86 21.99 -3.10
C GLY A 73 36.95 20.67 -3.90
N PRO A 74 37.62 20.65 -5.06
CA PRO A 74 37.83 19.42 -5.85
C PRO A 74 39.17 18.73 -5.43
N PRO A 75 39.55 17.57 -6.02
CA PRO A 75 39.52 16.22 -5.44
C PRO A 75 40.93 15.65 -5.17
N ASP A 76 41.05 14.39 -4.74
CA ASP A 76 42.27 13.61 -5.06
C ASP A 76 41.95 12.13 -5.28
N ALA A 77 42.28 11.64 -6.47
CA ALA A 77 42.16 10.25 -6.89
C ALA A 77 43.54 9.60 -6.85
N GLY A 78 43.78 8.73 -5.87
CA GLY A 78 44.90 7.81 -5.88
C GLY A 78 44.62 6.61 -6.80
N PRO A 79 45.63 6.06 -7.50
CA PRO A 79 45.46 4.85 -8.32
C PRO A 79 45.20 3.61 -7.44
N PRO A 80 44.39 2.64 -7.90
CA PRO A 80 44.19 1.39 -7.17
C PRO A 80 45.39 0.44 -7.31
N ASP A 81 45.82 -0.12 -6.19
CA ASP A 81 46.87 -1.15 -6.13
C ASP A 81 46.23 -2.53 -6.32
N ALA A 82 46.51 -3.17 -7.46
CA ALA A 82 46.03 -4.51 -7.77
C ALA A 82 47.04 -5.56 -7.26
N GLY A 83 46.70 -6.23 -6.16
CA GLY A 83 47.35 -7.48 -5.77
C GLY A 83 46.88 -8.65 -6.66
N PRO A 84 47.72 -9.67 -6.90
CA PRO A 84 47.36 -10.83 -7.71
C PRO A 84 46.27 -11.70 -7.01
N PRO A 85 45.34 -12.31 -7.76
CA PRO A 85 44.33 -13.19 -7.18
C PRO A 85 44.91 -14.57 -6.81
N ASP A 86 44.65 -15.01 -5.58
CA ASP A 86 44.89 -16.38 -5.13
C ASP A 86 43.76 -17.29 -5.61
N ALA A 87 44.07 -18.18 -6.56
CA ALA A 87 43.17 -19.22 -7.03
C ALA A 87 43.35 -20.49 -6.17
N GLY A 88 42.48 -20.66 -5.17
CA GLY A 88 42.27 -21.96 -4.51
C GLY A 88 41.49 -22.93 -5.42
N PRO A 89 41.61 -24.25 -5.21
CA PRO A 89 40.90 -25.26 -6.01
C PRO A 89 39.37 -25.16 -5.84
N PRO A 90 38.56 -25.49 -6.87
CA PRO A 90 37.12 -25.37 -6.80
C PRO A 90 36.51 -26.39 -5.84
N ASP A 91 35.79 -25.91 -4.83
CA ASP A 91 34.96 -26.73 -3.96
C ASP A 91 33.66 -27.08 -4.71
N ALA A 92 33.55 -28.33 -5.18
CA ALA A 92 32.33 -28.85 -5.78
C ALA A 92 31.36 -29.29 -4.67
N GLY A 93 30.85 -28.32 -3.92
CA GLY A 93 29.67 -28.51 -3.07
C GLY A 93 28.39 -28.64 -3.91
N PRO A 94 27.29 -29.18 -3.35
CA PRO A 94 25.97 -29.09 -3.96
C PRO A 94 25.63 -27.63 -4.28
N PRO A 95 24.78 -27.32 -5.29
CA PRO A 95 24.50 -25.94 -5.65
C PRO A 95 24.01 -25.16 -4.43
N ASP A 96 24.80 -24.18 -3.99
CA ASP A 96 24.32 -23.14 -3.11
C ASP A 96 23.23 -22.40 -3.88
N ALA A 97 21.98 -22.64 -3.52
CA ALA A 97 20.94 -21.67 -3.78
C ALA A 97 21.34 -20.44 -2.96
N GLY A 98 22.05 -19.51 -3.60
CA GLY A 98 22.53 -18.28 -2.97
C GLY A 98 21.38 -17.53 -2.27
N PRO A 99 21.70 -16.53 -1.44
CA PRO A 99 20.69 -15.71 -0.80
C PRO A 99 19.69 -15.20 -1.86
N PRO A 100 18.38 -15.16 -1.55
CA PRO A 100 17.36 -14.77 -2.51
C PRO A 100 17.73 -13.41 -3.13
N THR A 101 17.84 -13.38 -4.46
CA THR A 101 18.15 -12.17 -5.21
C THR A 101 16.86 -11.40 -5.49
N VAL A 102 16.78 -10.15 -5.04
CA VAL A 102 15.71 -9.23 -5.42
C VAL A 102 15.84 -8.93 -6.91
N ILE A 103 14.80 -9.25 -7.69
CA ILE A 103 14.73 -9.01 -9.14
C ILE A 103 13.89 -7.78 -9.47
N PHE A 104 13.06 -7.30 -8.53
CA PHE A 104 12.38 -6.02 -8.62
C PHE A 104 12.05 -5.48 -7.24
N SER A 105 12.20 -4.18 -7.03
CA SER A 105 11.73 -3.52 -5.81
C SER A 105 11.24 -2.11 -6.06
N ASP A 106 10.21 -1.69 -5.35
CA ASP A 106 9.69 -0.33 -5.40
C ASP A 106 9.11 0.14 -4.05
N ASN A 107 9.69 1.22 -3.52
CA ASN A 107 9.20 1.88 -2.30
C ASN A 107 8.22 3.03 -2.61
N PHE A 108 7.91 3.26 -3.89
CA PHE A 108 7.02 4.30 -4.39
C PHE A 108 7.42 5.72 -3.97
N ASN A 109 8.72 5.96 -3.86
CA ASN A 109 9.28 7.28 -3.52
C ASN A 109 9.25 8.22 -4.74
N ARG A 110 8.05 8.73 -5.06
CA ARG A 110 7.81 9.68 -6.15
C ARG A 110 6.54 10.50 -5.89
N THR A 111 6.31 11.52 -6.71
CA THR A 111 5.21 12.49 -6.55
C THR A 111 4.03 12.29 -7.50
N SER A 112 4.11 11.35 -8.44
CA SER A 112 3.05 11.11 -9.42
C SER A 112 3.09 9.70 -9.98
N GLY A 113 1.93 9.04 -9.93
CA GLY A 113 1.71 7.70 -10.48
C GLY A 113 2.66 6.64 -9.95
N LEU A 114 2.56 5.43 -10.50
CA LEU A 114 3.46 4.32 -10.15
C LEU A 114 4.80 4.38 -10.89
N GLY A 115 4.92 5.17 -11.97
CA GLY A 115 6.13 5.28 -12.78
C GLY A 115 6.22 4.25 -13.90
N SER A 116 7.23 4.39 -14.77
CA SER A 116 7.36 3.63 -16.02
C SER A 116 7.66 2.14 -15.86
N ASN A 117 8.05 1.71 -14.65
CA ASN A 117 8.26 0.29 -14.34
C ASN A 117 6.94 -0.44 -14.09
N TRP A 118 5.83 0.29 -13.96
CA TRP A 118 4.51 -0.28 -13.70
C TRP A 118 3.59 -0.03 -14.89
N ARG A 119 2.72 -1.00 -15.17
CA ARG A 119 1.59 -0.88 -16.07
C ARG A 119 0.33 -0.94 -15.23
N VAL A 120 -0.44 0.14 -15.22
CA VAL A 120 -1.78 0.16 -14.64
C VAL A 120 -2.69 -0.60 -15.59
N VAL A 121 -3.25 -1.72 -15.13
CA VAL A 121 -4.17 -2.57 -15.89
C VAL A 121 -5.61 -2.08 -15.75
N SER A 122 -5.98 -1.61 -14.55
CA SER A 122 -7.26 -0.95 -14.28
C SER A 122 -7.12 0.06 -13.14
N GLY A 123 -8.09 0.96 -13.04
CA GLY A 123 -8.15 1.92 -11.94
C GLY A 123 -7.12 3.04 -12.05
N SER A 124 -6.81 3.65 -10.92
CA SER A 124 -5.93 4.81 -10.78
C SER A 124 -5.10 4.70 -9.51
N TRP A 125 -3.85 5.14 -9.62
CA TRP A 125 -2.88 5.01 -8.53
C TRP A 125 -2.12 6.31 -8.35
N HIS A 126 -2.04 6.78 -7.11
CA HIS A 126 -1.24 7.91 -6.69
C HIS A 126 -0.02 7.47 -5.89
N THR A 127 0.93 8.38 -5.73
CA THR A 127 2.10 8.20 -4.87
C THR A 127 2.38 9.45 -4.06
N SER A 128 3.11 9.31 -2.96
CA SER A 128 3.46 10.42 -2.08
C SER A 128 4.95 10.43 -1.76
N ALA A 129 5.65 11.49 -2.16
CA ALA A 129 7.09 11.62 -1.86
C ALA A 129 7.39 11.87 -0.37
N THR A 130 6.44 12.45 0.38
CA THR A 130 6.62 12.72 1.82
C THR A 130 6.25 11.52 2.69
N THR A 131 5.43 10.61 2.16
CA THR A 131 5.00 9.37 2.82
C THR A 131 4.98 8.24 1.78
N PRO A 132 6.18 7.76 1.35
CA PRO A 132 6.34 6.84 0.22
C PRO A 132 5.39 5.64 0.28
N ARG A 133 4.49 5.59 -0.69
CA ARG A 133 3.48 4.54 -0.89
C ARG A 133 2.85 4.70 -2.28
N ALA A 134 2.31 3.61 -2.81
CA ALA A 134 1.24 3.62 -3.79
C ALA A 134 -0.11 3.70 -3.07
N GLU A 135 -1.05 4.45 -3.62
CA GLU A 135 -2.41 4.62 -3.11
C GLU A 135 -3.40 4.38 -4.24
N SER A 136 -4.34 3.46 -4.05
CA SER A 136 -5.45 3.26 -4.98
C SER A 136 -6.41 4.45 -4.93
N ASP A 137 -7.06 4.77 -6.04
CA ASP A 137 -7.88 5.98 -6.17
C ASP A 137 -9.26 5.72 -6.81
N LEU A 138 -9.63 4.47 -7.08
CA LEU A 138 -10.92 4.13 -7.63
C LEU A 138 -11.76 3.31 -6.65
N ASP A 139 -13.03 3.68 -6.47
CA ASP A 139 -14.02 2.81 -5.85
C ASP A 139 -14.37 1.67 -6.83
N GLY A 140 -13.56 0.62 -6.81
CA GLY A 140 -13.63 -0.50 -7.73
C GLY A 140 -12.25 -1.11 -8.00
N SER A 141 -12.07 -1.73 -9.17
CA SER A 141 -10.85 -2.47 -9.49
C SER A 141 -9.66 -1.54 -9.78
N ASP A 142 -8.70 -1.49 -8.86
CA ASP A 142 -7.37 -0.90 -9.06
C ASP A 142 -6.34 -2.01 -9.25
N GLN A 143 -5.79 -2.14 -10.46
CA GLN A 143 -4.80 -3.18 -10.78
C GLN A 143 -3.54 -2.57 -11.38
N ALA A 144 -2.37 -2.97 -10.88
CA ALA A 144 -1.09 -2.63 -11.47
C ALA A 144 -0.13 -3.82 -11.47
N VAL A 145 0.68 -3.91 -12.51
CA VAL A 145 1.68 -4.97 -12.65
C VAL A 145 3.02 -4.41 -13.08
N VAL A 146 4.09 -5.12 -12.74
CA VAL A 146 5.45 -4.73 -13.12
C VAL A 146 5.66 -4.97 -14.62
N GLN A 147 6.33 -4.04 -15.29
CA GLN A 147 6.76 -4.14 -16.68
C GLN A 147 8.13 -4.82 -16.78
N ASN A 148 8.34 -5.59 -17.84
CA ASN A 148 9.62 -6.29 -18.10
C ASN A 148 10.07 -7.25 -16.98
N LEU A 149 9.13 -7.70 -16.15
CA LEU A 149 9.33 -8.74 -15.15
C LEU A 149 8.64 -10.03 -15.60
N SER A 150 9.34 -11.15 -15.52
CA SER A 150 8.75 -12.47 -15.71
C SER A 150 9.49 -13.49 -14.86
N CYS A 151 8.73 -14.25 -14.08
CA CYS A 151 9.27 -15.25 -13.18
C CYS A 151 8.28 -16.42 -13.01
N ALA A 152 8.80 -17.64 -12.96
CA ALA A 152 8.04 -18.83 -12.56
C ALA A 152 8.21 -19.11 -11.06
N ASP A 153 9.44 -19.13 -10.56
CA ASP A 153 9.75 -19.49 -9.17
C ASP A 153 10.29 -18.27 -8.42
N CYS A 154 9.41 -17.58 -7.69
CA CYS A 154 9.75 -16.37 -6.93
C CYS A 154 8.75 -16.13 -5.80
N SER A 155 9.11 -15.16 -4.97
CA SER A 155 8.25 -14.56 -3.96
C SER A 155 7.91 -13.12 -4.34
N VAL A 156 6.75 -12.64 -3.94
CA VAL A 156 6.40 -11.22 -3.87
C VAL A 156 6.03 -10.88 -2.44
N SER A 157 6.40 -9.70 -1.97
CA SER A 157 5.93 -9.15 -0.70
C SER A 157 5.77 -7.63 -0.80
N ALA A 158 4.85 -7.08 -0.03
CA ALA A 158 4.67 -5.65 0.12
C ALA A 158 3.99 -5.36 1.47
N GLN A 159 4.22 -4.17 2.00
CA GLN A 159 3.40 -3.63 3.07
C GLN A 159 2.09 -3.10 2.52
N VAL A 160 1.00 -3.30 3.25
CA VAL A 160 -0.36 -2.88 2.89
C VAL A 160 -1.09 -2.28 4.09
N ILE A 161 -1.94 -1.28 3.84
CA ILE A 161 -3.02 -0.82 4.73
C ILE A 161 -4.33 -1.08 4.00
N ASN A 162 -5.13 -2.03 4.51
CA ASN A 162 -6.44 -2.37 3.98
C ASN A 162 -7.56 -1.88 4.93
N PHE A 163 -7.77 -0.56 4.99
CA PHE A 163 -8.68 0.02 5.99
C PHE A 163 -10.15 -0.41 5.81
N SER A 164 -10.59 -0.72 4.58
CA SER A 164 -11.99 -1.09 4.30
C SER A 164 -12.22 -1.78 2.95
N ALA A 165 -11.19 -2.10 2.17
CA ALA A 165 -11.38 -2.80 0.91
C ALA A 165 -11.89 -4.21 1.18
N GLY A 166 -12.78 -4.69 0.30
CA GLY A 166 -13.17 -6.09 0.31
C GLY A 166 -11.93 -6.98 0.15
N VAL A 167 -10.97 -6.54 -0.66
CA VAL A 167 -9.72 -7.25 -0.96
C VAL A 167 -8.58 -6.28 -1.21
N ALA A 168 -7.41 -6.57 -0.62
CA ALA A 168 -6.12 -6.05 -1.08
C ALA A 168 -5.17 -7.24 -1.31
N GLU A 169 -4.53 -7.33 -2.47
CA GLU A 169 -3.75 -8.51 -2.87
C GLU A 169 -2.40 -8.18 -3.52
N LEU A 170 -1.54 -9.20 -3.53
CA LEU A 170 -0.36 -9.28 -4.38
C LEU A 170 -0.47 -10.53 -5.24
N ASP A 171 0.00 -10.45 -6.48
CA ASP A 171 -0.06 -11.56 -7.43
C ASP A 171 1.30 -11.93 -8.01
N LEU A 172 1.40 -13.19 -8.44
CA LEU A 172 2.53 -13.77 -9.17
C LEU A 172 2.03 -14.58 -10.36
N ARG A 173 2.94 -14.76 -11.32
CA ARG A 173 2.69 -15.44 -12.60
C ARG A 173 1.55 -14.81 -13.39
N GLN A 174 1.32 -13.51 -13.25
CA GLN A 174 0.26 -12.85 -14.00
C GLN A 174 0.58 -12.82 -15.49
N GLN A 175 -0.35 -13.35 -16.28
CA GLN A 175 -0.32 -13.38 -17.74
C GLN A 175 -1.28 -12.35 -18.34
N SER A 176 -1.15 -12.13 -19.65
CA SER A 176 -2.08 -11.26 -20.40
C SER A 176 -3.51 -11.80 -20.43
N SER A 177 -3.71 -13.12 -20.26
CA SER A 177 -5.02 -13.76 -20.09
C SER A 177 -5.67 -13.47 -18.74
N ASN A 178 -4.95 -12.83 -17.82
CA ASN A 178 -5.29 -12.69 -16.41
C ASN A 178 -5.23 -14.00 -15.60
N ASP A 179 -4.62 -15.05 -16.15
CA ASP A 179 -4.23 -16.21 -15.35
C ASP A 179 -3.12 -15.78 -14.39
N ARG A 180 -3.32 -16.03 -13.09
CA ARG A 180 -2.38 -15.65 -12.01
C ARG A 180 -2.67 -16.43 -10.73
N TYR A 181 -1.75 -16.38 -9.78
CA TYR A 181 -2.05 -16.69 -8.39
C TYR A 181 -1.92 -15.42 -7.55
N ASP A 182 -2.76 -15.31 -6.52
CA ASP A 182 -2.67 -14.20 -5.57
C ASP A 182 -2.59 -14.68 -4.12
N VAL A 183 -2.13 -13.76 -3.28
CA VAL A 183 -2.43 -13.73 -1.85
C VAL A 183 -3.32 -12.52 -1.57
N ALA A 184 -4.55 -12.78 -1.12
CA ALA A 184 -5.56 -11.75 -0.86
C ALA A 184 -5.79 -11.57 0.64
N LEU A 185 -5.65 -10.34 1.13
CA LEU A 185 -6.04 -9.90 2.45
C LEU A 185 -7.45 -9.32 2.41
N LEU A 186 -8.40 -10.02 3.02
CA LEU A 186 -9.81 -9.60 3.03
C LEU A 186 -10.11 -8.61 4.16
N ALA A 187 -11.22 -7.86 4.03
CA ALA A 187 -11.73 -6.93 5.04
C ALA A 187 -11.88 -7.54 6.45
N ASN A 188 -12.10 -8.85 6.54
CA ASN A 188 -12.25 -9.58 7.82
C ASN A 188 -10.92 -10.11 8.39
N GLY A 189 -9.78 -9.76 7.79
CA GLY A 189 -8.44 -10.20 8.19
C GLY A 189 -8.08 -11.63 7.77
N THR A 190 -8.91 -12.30 6.98
CA THR A 190 -8.56 -13.60 6.37
C THR A 190 -7.55 -13.40 5.25
N LEU A 191 -6.53 -14.25 5.23
CA LEU A 191 -5.60 -14.37 4.12
C LEU A 191 -6.05 -15.54 3.24
N GLN A 192 -6.28 -15.30 1.96
CA GLN A 192 -6.58 -16.34 0.97
C GLN A 192 -5.42 -16.49 0.00
N VAL A 193 -5.15 -17.73 -0.41
CA VAL A 193 -4.33 -18.02 -1.60
C VAL A 193 -5.29 -18.50 -2.67
N ARG A 194 -5.32 -17.79 -3.80
CA ARG A 194 -6.31 -18.01 -4.85
C ARG A 194 -5.65 -18.18 -6.20
N ARG A 195 -6.35 -18.88 -7.08
CA ARG A 195 -6.00 -19.02 -8.49
C ARG A 195 -7.02 -18.27 -9.33
N HIS A 196 -6.50 -17.49 -10.26
CA HIS A 196 -7.27 -16.87 -11.32
C HIS A 196 -7.05 -17.66 -12.60
N ASN A 197 -8.15 -18.08 -13.23
CA ASN A 197 -8.17 -18.50 -14.62
C ASN A 197 -9.05 -17.52 -15.40
N GLY A 198 -8.43 -16.51 -16.01
CA GLY A 198 -9.10 -15.32 -16.53
C GLY A 198 -9.89 -14.58 -15.45
N ALA A 199 -11.22 -14.55 -15.59
CA ALA A 199 -12.12 -13.91 -14.61
C ALA A 199 -12.56 -14.86 -13.48
N THR A 200 -12.27 -16.16 -13.59
CA THR A 200 -12.71 -17.15 -12.59
C THR A 200 -11.71 -17.20 -11.45
N VAL A 201 -12.17 -16.91 -10.23
CA VAL A 201 -11.35 -16.99 -9.02
C VAL A 201 -11.70 -18.25 -8.25
N THR A 202 -10.68 -19.06 -7.94
CA THR A 202 -10.79 -20.25 -7.09
C THR A 202 -9.96 -20.05 -5.83
N VAL A 203 -10.61 -20.08 -4.66
CA VAL A 203 -9.88 -20.09 -3.38
C VAL A 203 -9.29 -21.48 -3.19
N LEU A 204 -7.95 -21.58 -3.17
CA LEU A 204 -7.26 -22.84 -3.01
C LEU A 204 -7.00 -23.16 -1.53
N GLY A 205 -6.79 -22.13 -0.71
CA GLY A 205 -6.60 -22.24 0.72
C GLY A 205 -6.80 -20.89 1.41
N GLN A 206 -7.12 -20.92 2.70
CA GLN A 206 -7.30 -19.71 3.49
C GLN A 206 -6.99 -19.96 4.97
N ALA A 207 -6.55 -18.91 5.66
CA ALA A 207 -6.31 -18.91 7.09
C ALA A 207 -6.43 -17.49 7.66
N PRO A 208 -6.64 -17.31 8.98
CA PRO A 208 -6.47 -16.01 9.60
C PRO A 208 -5.07 -15.45 9.34
N SER A 209 -4.97 -14.19 8.91
CA SER A 209 -3.66 -13.54 8.69
C SER A 209 -2.89 -13.38 10.02
N GLY A 210 -3.60 -13.12 11.12
CA GLY A 210 -3.02 -12.69 12.38
C GLY A 210 -2.60 -11.21 12.40
N ILE A 211 -3.01 -10.42 11.40
CA ILE A 211 -2.89 -8.96 11.41
C ILE A 211 -4.00 -8.43 12.32
N ALA A 212 -3.62 -7.65 13.33
CA ALA A 212 -4.53 -7.19 14.36
C ALA A 212 -5.38 -5.98 13.92
N ASP A 213 -4.80 -5.07 13.14
CA ASP A 213 -5.45 -3.84 12.67
C ASP A 213 -5.10 -3.62 11.20
N LEU A 214 -6.11 -3.60 10.33
CA LEU A 214 -5.94 -3.41 8.90
C LEU A 214 -5.77 -1.92 8.50
N GLY A 215 -5.99 -0.99 9.44
CA GLY A 215 -5.65 0.44 9.31
C GLY A 215 -4.17 0.74 9.54
N TRP A 216 -3.37 -0.27 9.91
CA TRP A 216 -1.93 -0.17 10.10
C TRP A 216 -1.15 -1.02 9.10
N TRP A 217 0.09 -0.62 8.84
CA TRP A 217 0.99 -1.34 7.95
C TRP A 217 1.22 -2.77 8.42
N ALA A 218 0.92 -3.72 7.53
CA ALA A 218 1.29 -5.12 7.66
C ALA A 218 1.92 -5.61 6.37
N THR A 219 2.80 -6.60 6.43
CA THR A 219 3.36 -7.21 5.22
C THR A 219 2.53 -8.41 4.82
N ILE A 220 2.11 -8.49 3.56
CA ILE A 220 1.61 -9.73 2.97
C ILE A 220 2.60 -10.21 1.91
N GLY A 221 2.64 -11.51 1.66
CA GLY A 221 3.53 -12.07 0.66
C GLY A 221 3.08 -13.42 0.14
N LEU A 222 3.46 -13.71 -1.11
CA LEU A 222 3.17 -14.95 -1.82
C LEU A 222 4.47 -15.52 -2.35
N SER A 223 4.72 -16.81 -2.14
CA SER A 223 5.78 -17.56 -2.84
C SER A 223 5.15 -18.61 -3.74
N VAL A 224 5.60 -18.69 -5.00
CA VAL A 224 5.14 -19.67 -5.98
C VAL A 224 6.35 -20.43 -6.50
N THR A 225 6.32 -21.77 -6.45
CA THR A 225 7.43 -22.63 -6.90
C THR A 225 6.93 -23.88 -7.61
N GLY A 226 7.62 -24.30 -8.67
CA GLY A 226 7.35 -25.54 -9.38
C GLY A 226 6.19 -25.46 -10.38
N SER A 227 5.97 -26.55 -11.11
CA SER A 227 4.97 -26.64 -12.18
C SER A 227 4.02 -27.83 -12.06
N ASN A 228 4.33 -28.83 -11.22
CA ASN A 228 3.42 -29.93 -10.89
C ASN A 228 3.91 -30.72 -9.65
N PRO A 229 3.39 -30.46 -8.44
CA PRO A 229 2.44 -29.38 -8.13
C PRO A 229 3.08 -27.99 -8.29
N VAL A 230 2.23 -26.98 -8.48
CA VAL A 230 2.60 -25.59 -8.17
C VAL A 230 2.42 -25.41 -6.67
N LYS A 231 3.52 -25.25 -5.93
CA LYS A 231 3.48 -24.99 -4.49
C LYS A 231 3.34 -23.49 -4.24
N LEU A 232 2.36 -23.13 -3.43
CA LEU A 232 2.03 -21.75 -3.05
C LEU A 232 2.15 -21.58 -1.55
N VAL A 233 2.77 -20.49 -1.11
CA VAL A 233 2.88 -20.10 0.30
C VAL A 233 2.40 -18.67 0.45
N GLY A 234 1.22 -18.49 1.03
CA GLY A 234 0.71 -17.19 1.47
C GLY A 234 1.21 -16.88 2.89
N SER A 235 1.72 -15.67 3.09
CA SER A 235 2.32 -15.23 4.35
C SER A 235 1.79 -13.86 4.78
N ALA A 236 1.82 -13.64 6.10
CA ALA A 236 1.55 -12.36 6.72
C ALA A 236 2.66 -12.07 7.75
N ASN A 237 3.24 -10.87 7.69
CA ASN A 237 4.39 -10.43 8.48
C ASN A 237 5.56 -11.43 8.43
N GLY A 238 5.83 -11.96 7.24
CA GLY A 238 6.90 -12.94 6.99
C GLY A 238 6.60 -14.36 7.50
N ILE A 239 5.46 -14.59 8.17
CA ILE A 239 5.07 -15.89 8.69
C ILE A 239 4.13 -16.57 7.68
N ALA A 240 4.47 -17.80 7.26
CA ALA A 240 3.59 -18.61 6.43
C ALA A 240 2.25 -18.90 7.13
N LYS A 241 1.14 -18.62 6.45
CA LYS A 241 -0.23 -18.82 6.96
C LYS A 241 -1.00 -19.86 6.17
N VAL A 242 -0.79 -19.91 4.86
CA VAL A 242 -1.49 -20.79 3.93
C VAL A 242 -0.45 -21.47 3.05
N ILE A 243 -0.48 -22.80 2.99
CA ILE A 243 0.41 -23.60 2.13
C ILE A 243 -0.46 -24.52 1.29
N VAL A 244 -0.33 -24.45 -0.03
CA VAL A 244 -1.14 -25.19 -0.99
C VAL A 244 -0.23 -25.82 -2.05
N ASN A 245 -0.59 -27.02 -2.51
CA ASN A 245 -0.02 -27.64 -3.70
C ASN A 245 -1.13 -27.75 -4.77
N ASP A 246 -1.09 -26.91 -5.80
CA ASP A 246 -2.03 -27.00 -6.92
C ASP A 246 -1.49 -27.97 -7.97
N SER A 247 -2.02 -29.20 -7.96
CA SER A 247 -1.78 -30.24 -8.98
C SER A 247 -2.89 -30.31 -10.02
N SER A 248 -3.84 -29.36 -10.03
CA SER A 248 -4.97 -29.42 -10.95
C SER A 248 -4.55 -29.13 -12.38
N ALA A 249 -5.34 -29.61 -13.35
CA ALA A 249 -5.11 -29.31 -14.77
C ALA A 249 -5.23 -27.82 -15.12
N SER A 250 -5.79 -27.00 -14.21
CA SER A 250 -5.95 -25.55 -14.35
C SER A 250 -4.84 -24.74 -13.70
N ALA A 251 -3.83 -25.40 -13.11
CA ALA A 251 -2.71 -24.73 -12.46
C ALA A 251 -1.97 -23.80 -13.44
N VAL A 252 -1.62 -22.61 -12.97
CA VAL A 252 -0.86 -21.62 -13.77
C VAL A 252 0.63 -21.98 -13.72
N THR A 253 1.11 -22.67 -14.76
CA THR A 253 2.49 -23.21 -14.81
C THR A 253 3.49 -22.30 -15.53
N ALA A 254 3.01 -21.43 -16.42
CA ALA A 254 3.85 -20.48 -17.13
C ALA A 254 4.37 -19.38 -16.18
N ALA A 255 5.58 -18.88 -16.47
CA ALA A 255 6.11 -17.67 -15.85
C ALA A 255 5.22 -16.47 -16.21
N GLY A 256 5.19 -15.48 -15.32
CA GLY A 256 4.48 -14.23 -15.56
C GLY A 256 5.01 -13.11 -14.68
N THR A 257 4.37 -11.95 -14.75
CA THR A 257 4.76 -10.79 -13.94
C THR A 257 4.21 -10.90 -12.51
N ALA A 258 4.58 -9.93 -11.68
CA ALA A 258 4.04 -9.69 -10.36
C ALA A 258 3.20 -8.40 -10.37
N GLY A 259 2.26 -8.30 -9.45
CA GLY A 259 1.36 -7.17 -9.37
C GLY A 259 0.72 -6.96 -8.01
N MET A 260 -0.12 -5.93 -7.97
CA MET A 260 -0.95 -5.57 -6.84
C MET A 260 -2.35 -5.21 -7.33
N TRP A 261 -3.33 -5.54 -6.50
CA TRP A 261 -4.73 -5.25 -6.79
C TRP A 261 -5.54 -4.94 -5.53
N THR A 262 -6.57 -4.11 -5.68
CA THR A 262 -7.55 -3.81 -4.63
C THR A 262 -8.89 -3.42 -5.25
N ASP A 263 -9.98 -3.51 -4.48
CA ASP A 263 -11.34 -3.17 -4.91
C ASP A 263 -11.89 -1.85 -4.34
N LEU A 264 -11.03 -1.07 -3.68
CA LEU A 264 -11.39 0.19 -3.04
C LEU A 264 -10.29 1.24 -3.17
N ALA A 265 -10.68 2.51 -3.22
CA ALA A 265 -9.80 3.66 -3.13
C ALA A 265 -9.21 3.83 -1.72
N GLY A 266 -8.08 4.55 -1.62
CA GLY A 266 -7.40 4.88 -0.37
C GLY A 266 -6.61 3.72 0.24
N ILE A 267 -6.42 2.62 -0.48
CA ILE A 267 -5.67 1.45 -0.01
C ILE A 267 -4.22 1.65 -0.37
N TRP A 268 -3.36 1.50 0.62
CA TRP A 268 -1.96 1.88 0.48
C TRP A 268 -1.06 0.66 0.41
N PHE A 269 -0.08 0.72 -0.47
CA PHE A 269 0.98 -0.28 -0.61
C PHE A 269 2.36 0.37 -0.56
N ARG A 270 3.36 -0.30 0.03
CA ARG A 270 4.77 0.13 -0.04
C ARG A 270 5.73 -1.04 0.10
N ASP A 271 7.02 -0.77 -0.12
CA ASP A 271 8.09 -1.76 -0.01
C ASP A 271 7.83 -3.02 -0.86
N PHE A 272 7.30 -2.83 -2.08
CA PHE A 272 7.00 -3.93 -2.99
C PHE A 272 8.30 -4.58 -3.45
N THR A 273 8.44 -5.89 -3.25
CA THR A 273 9.69 -6.62 -3.54
C THR A 273 9.36 -7.97 -4.16
N VAL A 274 10.07 -8.31 -5.24
CA VAL A 274 10.07 -9.62 -5.91
C VAL A 274 11.47 -10.21 -5.89
#